data_AF-A0A1B1UD67-F1
#
_entry.id   AF-A0A1B1UD67-F1
#
_cell.length_a   1.000
_cell.length_b   1.000
_cell.length_c   1.000
_cell.angle_alpha   90.00
_cell.angle_beta   90.00
_cell.angle_gamma   90.00
#
_symmetry.space_group_name_H-M   'P 1'
#
loop_
_entity.id
_entity.type
_entity.pdbx_description
1 polymer ?
#
loop_
_entity_poly.entity_id
_entity_poly.type
_entity_poly.pdbx_seq_one_letter_code
_entity_poly.pdbx_strand_id
1 'polypeptide(L)'
;MIAAIGAIAGFLSTVAPLLVQWLTLRENNAHAVEMEKLRQQGEREKVAGQVDIANAQVDARQAEHIYDFASGASGYRFVDAMAVFIRPFVTLMFFTLYLLMKVGLFIYAVNQGYDLGQVVKLLWGESDEAVFGAIMGFWFGNRVIMRTQGMAATQAIMQKGK
;
A
#
# COMPACT_ATOMS: atom_id res chain seq x y z
N MET A 1 34.23 71.49 -6.39
CA MET A 1 33.85 70.25 -5.66
C MET A 1 32.48 69.67 -6.07
N ILE A 2 31.68 70.34 -6.91
CA ILE A 2 30.36 69.83 -7.37
C ILE A 2 30.49 68.76 -8.47
N ALA A 3 31.54 68.82 -9.31
CA ALA A 3 31.80 67.82 -10.35
C ALA A 3 32.18 66.41 -9.81
N ALA A 4 32.80 66.33 -8.63
CA ALA A 4 33.17 65.06 -8.01
C ALA A 4 31.95 64.28 -7.49
N ILE A 5 30.92 64.99 -7.03
CA ILE A 5 29.67 64.39 -6.53
C ILE A 5 28.80 63.90 -7.71
N GLY A 6 28.77 64.65 -8.82
CA GLY A 6 28.07 64.25 -10.05
C GLY A 6 28.69 63.03 -10.74
N ALA A 7 30.03 62.91 -10.76
CA ALA A 7 30.72 61.76 -11.33
C ALA A 7 30.51 60.48 -10.51
N ILE A 8 30.49 60.57 -9.17
CA ILE A 8 30.19 59.44 -8.29
C ILE A 8 28.71 59.04 -8.40
N ALA A 9 27.79 60.00 -8.49
CA ALA A 9 26.36 59.72 -8.69
C ALA A 9 26.08 59.05 -10.04
N GLY A 10 26.76 59.47 -11.12
CA GLY A 10 26.68 58.86 -12.44
C GLY A 10 27.21 57.41 -12.46
N PHE A 11 28.34 57.16 -11.78
CA PHE A 11 28.90 55.81 -11.61
C PHE A 11 28.01 54.89 -10.77
N LEU A 12 27.39 55.39 -9.71
CA LEU A 12 26.43 54.60 -8.91
C LEU A 12 25.16 54.27 -9.70
N SER A 13 24.73 55.15 -10.62
CA SER A 13 23.56 54.88 -11.47
C SER A 13 23.77 53.75 -12.48
N THR A 14 25.02 53.52 -12.93
CA THR A 14 25.37 52.42 -13.86
C THR A 14 25.73 51.13 -13.15
N VAL A 15 26.17 51.19 -11.88
CA VAL A 15 26.47 50.02 -11.04
C VAL A 15 25.19 49.44 -10.40
N ALA A 16 24.20 50.27 -10.08
CA ALA A 16 22.90 49.84 -9.55
C ALA A 16 22.21 48.73 -10.37
N PRO A 17 22.06 48.84 -11.71
CA PRO A 17 21.45 47.77 -12.51
C PRO A 17 22.29 46.49 -12.53
N LEU A 18 23.62 46.56 -12.37
CA LEU A 18 24.49 45.39 -12.30
C LEU A 18 24.31 44.61 -10.99
N LEU A 19 24.14 45.32 -9.86
CA LEU A 19 23.90 44.69 -8.55
C LEU A 19 22.53 44.02 -8.50
N VAL A 20 21.50 44.66 -9.06
CA VAL A 20 20.16 44.07 -9.18
C VAL A 20 20.17 42.85 -10.12
N GLN A 21 20.88 42.93 -11.25
CA GLN A 21 21.06 41.79 -12.15
C GLN A 21 21.77 40.61 -11.48
N TRP A 22 22.80 40.87 -10.66
CA TRP A 22 23.51 39.81 -9.95
C TRP A 22 22.64 39.15 -8.86
N LEU A 23 21.83 39.93 -8.14
CA LEU A 23 20.89 39.40 -7.14
C LEU A 23 19.78 38.56 -7.82
N THR A 24 19.18 39.08 -8.89
CA THR A 24 18.12 38.39 -9.64
C THR A 24 18.62 37.15 -10.38
N LEU A 25 19.86 37.14 -10.89
CA LEU A 25 20.48 35.93 -11.44
C LEU A 25 20.60 34.82 -10.38
N ARG A 26 20.97 35.19 -9.16
CA ARG A 26 21.13 34.25 -8.05
C ARG A 26 19.78 33.69 -7.59
N GLU A 27 18.75 34.52 -7.54
CA GLU A 27 17.37 34.11 -7.25
C GLU A 27 16.81 33.20 -8.36
N ASN A 28 16.98 33.56 -9.63
CA ASN A 28 16.57 32.74 -10.77
C ASN A 28 17.29 31.38 -10.80
N ASN A 29 18.59 31.34 -10.50
CA ASN A 29 19.35 30.09 -10.39
C ASN A 29 18.87 29.23 -9.21
N ALA A 30 18.55 29.84 -8.07
CA ALA A 30 18.00 29.13 -6.92
C ALA A 30 16.64 28.49 -7.25
N HIS A 31 15.76 29.23 -7.92
CA HIS A 31 14.47 28.70 -8.39
C HIS A 31 14.63 27.61 -9.45
N ALA A 32 15.57 27.75 -10.38
CA ALA A 32 15.85 26.70 -11.38
C ALA A 32 16.30 25.39 -10.72
N VAL A 33 17.19 25.48 -9.73
CA VAL A 33 17.67 24.32 -8.96
C VAL A 33 16.55 23.70 -8.11
N GLU A 34 15.68 24.52 -7.53
CA GLU A 34 14.52 24.03 -6.76
C GLU A 34 13.52 23.30 -7.67
N MET A 35 13.21 23.86 -8.84
CA MET A 35 12.35 23.21 -9.84
C MET A 35 12.96 21.90 -10.34
N GLU A 36 14.27 21.85 -10.57
CA GLU A 36 14.95 20.63 -10.97
C GLU A 36 14.90 19.56 -9.87
N LYS A 37 15.11 19.94 -8.60
CA LYS A 37 14.98 19.04 -7.45
C LYS A 37 13.56 18.49 -7.32
N LEU A 38 12.53 19.33 -7.47
CA LEU A 38 11.14 18.90 -7.45
C LEU A 38 10.82 17.92 -8.58
N ARG A 39 11.36 18.14 -9.78
CA ARG A 39 11.22 17.20 -10.90
C ARG A 39 11.90 15.87 -10.60
N GLN A 40 13.13 15.89 -10.10
CA GLN A 40 13.83 14.67 -9.71
C GLN A 40 13.11 13.92 -8.58
N GLN A 41 12.53 14.61 -7.61
CA GLN A 41 11.72 13.99 -6.55
C GLN A 41 10.47 13.33 -7.13
N GLY A 42 9.74 14.02 -8.01
CA GLY A 42 8.57 13.45 -8.68
C GLY A 42 8.91 12.26 -9.59
N GLU A 43 10.06 12.27 -10.25
CA GLU A 43 10.55 11.13 -11.02
C GLU A 43 10.92 9.94 -10.11
N ARG A 44 11.60 10.18 -8.98
CA ARG A 44 11.91 9.14 -8.00
C ARG A 44 10.66 8.50 -7.43
N GLU A 45 9.64 9.29 -7.11
CA GLU A 45 8.36 8.79 -6.59
C GLU A 45 7.64 7.95 -7.65
N LYS A 46 7.64 8.38 -8.92
CA LYS A 46 7.10 7.60 -10.04
C LYS A 46 7.85 6.29 -10.24
N VAL A 47 9.18 6.29 -10.11
CA VAL A 47 10.00 5.08 -10.22
C VAL A 47 9.74 4.15 -9.04
N ALA A 48 9.67 4.67 -7.83
CA ALA A 48 9.33 3.90 -6.62
C ALA A 48 7.96 3.22 -6.77
N GLY A 49 6.92 3.97 -7.18
CA GLY A 49 5.60 3.40 -7.43
C GLY A 49 5.58 2.33 -8.53
N GLN A 50 6.40 2.49 -9.58
CA GLN A 50 6.54 1.46 -10.62
C GLN A 50 7.24 0.20 -10.11
N VAL A 51 8.25 0.34 -9.27
CA VAL A 51 8.95 -0.78 -8.62
C VAL A 51 7.99 -1.53 -7.70
N ASP A 52 7.17 -0.84 -6.91
CA ASP A 52 6.19 -1.47 -6.03
C ASP A 52 5.14 -2.27 -6.82
N ILE A 53 4.64 -1.72 -7.94
CA ILE A 53 3.71 -2.42 -8.82
C ILE A 53 4.40 -3.64 -9.46
N ALA A 54 5.66 -3.51 -9.90
CA ALA A 54 6.41 -4.60 -10.49
C ALA A 54 6.64 -5.74 -9.47
N ASN A 55 7.01 -5.41 -8.24
CA ASN A 55 7.19 -6.37 -7.15
C ASN A 55 5.87 -7.08 -6.82
N ALA A 56 4.76 -6.33 -6.69
CA ALA A 56 3.44 -6.91 -6.45
C ALA A 56 3.00 -7.85 -7.59
N GLN A 57 3.36 -7.54 -8.85
CA GLN A 57 3.11 -8.43 -9.99
C GLN A 57 3.98 -9.68 -9.96
N VAL A 58 5.26 -9.56 -9.56
CA VAL A 58 6.17 -10.70 -9.42
C VAL A 58 5.66 -11.64 -8.32
N ASP A 59 5.26 -11.10 -7.17
CA ASP A 59 4.70 -11.89 -6.06
C ASP A 59 3.41 -12.61 -6.47
N ALA A 60 2.53 -11.92 -7.22
CA ALA A 60 1.31 -12.52 -7.75
C ALA A 60 1.61 -13.66 -8.74
N ARG A 61 2.53 -13.45 -9.68
CA ARG A 61 2.94 -14.49 -10.65
C ARG A 61 3.65 -15.66 -10.00
N GLN A 62 4.49 -15.39 -8.99
CA GLN A 62 5.18 -16.43 -8.24
C GLN A 62 4.17 -17.27 -7.45
N ALA A 63 3.16 -16.64 -6.85
CA ALA A 63 2.06 -17.34 -6.20
C ALA A 63 1.25 -18.19 -7.19
N GLU A 64 0.96 -17.67 -8.40
CA GLU A 64 0.31 -18.42 -9.49
C GLU A 64 1.17 -19.62 -9.92
N HIS A 65 2.46 -19.45 -10.16
CA HIS A 65 3.35 -20.54 -10.56
C HIS A 65 3.51 -21.63 -9.49
N ILE A 66 3.58 -21.25 -8.20
CA ILE A 66 3.57 -22.22 -7.09
C ILE A 66 2.23 -22.97 -7.07
N TYR A 67 1.13 -22.27 -7.31
CA TYR A 67 -0.19 -22.89 -7.37
C TYR A 67 -0.32 -23.85 -8.56
N ASP A 68 0.12 -23.47 -9.75
CA ASP A 68 0.09 -24.30 -10.95
C ASP A 68 0.98 -25.54 -10.79
N PHE A 69 2.17 -25.39 -10.19
CA PHE A 69 3.04 -26.52 -9.89
C PHE A 69 2.42 -27.47 -8.86
N ALA A 70 1.75 -26.94 -7.83
CA ALA A 70 1.11 -27.73 -6.79
C ALA A 70 -0.28 -28.30 -7.19
N SER A 71 -0.92 -27.75 -8.22
CA SER A 71 -2.25 -28.13 -8.70
C SER A 71 -2.25 -28.84 -10.06
N GLY A 72 -1.06 -29.09 -10.63
CA GLY A 72 -0.91 -29.87 -11.85
C GLY A 72 -1.64 -31.21 -11.73
N ALA A 73 -2.54 -31.47 -12.67
CA ALA A 73 -3.35 -32.68 -12.66
C ALA A 73 -2.44 -33.92 -12.66
N SER A 74 -2.52 -34.72 -11.60
CA SER A 74 -1.76 -35.96 -11.45
C SER A 74 -2.17 -37.03 -12.47
N GLY A 75 -3.22 -36.76 -13.26
CA GLY A 75 -3.85 -37.71 -14.19
C GLY A 75 -4.91 -38.59 -13.50
N TYR A 76 -4.97 -38.58 -12.17
CA TYR A 76 -5.91 -39.37 -11.38
C TYR A 76 -6.94 -38.45 -10.70
N ARG A 77 -8.18 -38.49 -11.21
CA ARG A 77 -9.30 -37.64 -10.73
C ARG A 77 -9.53 -37.70 -9.22
N PHE A 78 -9.25 -38.84 -8.59
CA PHE A 78 -9.37 -39.00 -7.13
C PHE A 78 -8.29 -38.22 -6.37
N VAL A 79 -7.04 -38.29 -6.81
CA VAL A 79 -5.91 -37.60 -6.18
C VAL A 79 -6.07 -36.09 -6.33
N ASP A 80 -6.45 -35.63 -7.51
CA ASP A 80 -6.67 -34.20 -7.79
C ASP A 80 -7.85 -33.65 -6.96
N ALA A 81 -8.95 -34.40 -6.83
CA ALA A 81 -10.07 -34.01 -5.98
C ALA A 81 -9.67 -33.92 -4.50
N MET A 82 -8.85 -34.85 -4.01
CA MET A 82 -8.38 -34.85 -2.63
C MET A 82 -7.42 -33.68 -2.37
N ALA A 83 -6.54 -33.37 -3.32
CA ALA A 83 -5.63 -32.22 -3.23
C ALA A 83 -6.38 -30.88 -3.14
N VAL A 84 -7.45 -30.72 -3.93
CA VAL A 84 -8.31 -29.52 -3.86
C VAL A 84 -9.08 -29.47 -2.53
N PHE A 85 -9.47 -30.61 -1.98
CA PHE A 85 -10.25 -30.69 -0.73
C PHE A 85 -9.42 -30.45 0.54
N ILE A 86 -8.14 -30.85 0.56
CA ILE A 86 -7.28 -30.75 1.74
C ILE A 86 -7.17 -29.31 2.26
N ARG A 87 -7.09 -28.32 1.36
CA ARG A 87 -6.97 -26.90 1.76
C ARG A 87 -8.21 -26.43 2.54
N PRO A 88 -9.46 -26.54 2.01
CA PRO A 88 -10.67 -26.29 2.77
C PRO A 88 -10.76 -27.12 4.06
N PHE A 89 -10.39 -28.40 3.99
CA PHE A 89 -10.50 -29.32 5.12
C PHE A 89 -9.65 -28.89 6.31
N VAL A 90 -8.38 -28.56 6.08
CA VAL A 90 -7.47 -28.10 7.12
C VAL A 90 -8.01 -26.83 7.77
N THR A 91 -8.47 -25.85 6.98
CA THR A 91 -9.04 -24.61 7.53
C THR A 91 -10.29 -24.88 8.39
N LEU A 92 -11.20 -25.75 7.93
CA LEU A 92 -12.40 -26.11 8.70
C LEU A 92 -12.06 -26.86 9.99
N MET A 93 -11.05 -27.73 9.97
CA MET A 93 -10.59 -28.45 11.15
C MET A 93 -10.05 -27.47 12.22
N PHE A 94 -9.17 -26.55 11.84
CA PHE A 94 -8.65 -25.53 12.75
C PHE A 94 -9.74 -24.58 13.26
N PHE A 95 -10.66 -24.17 12.39
CA PHE A 95 -11.80 -23.34 12.79
C PHE A 95 -12.70 -24.06 13.79
N THR A 96 -12.96 -25.36 13.57
CA THR A 96 -13.76 -26.19 14.49
C THR A 96 -13.06 -26.35 15.83
N LEU A 97 -11.75 -26.63 15.85
CA LEU A 97 -10.95 -26.67 17.07
C LEU A 97 -11.00 -25.36 17.85
N TYR A 98 -10.86 -24.24 17.15
CA TYR A 98 -10.97 -22.91 17.74
C TYR A 98 -12.37 -22.65 18.32
N LEU A 99 -13.44 -23.01 17.59
CA LEU A 99 -14.81 -22.90 18.07
C LEU A 99 -15.03 -23.74 19.33
N LEU A 100 -14.55 -24.99 19.35
CA LEU A 100 -14.64 -25.86 20.53
C LEU A 100 -13.90 -25.28 21.73
N MET A 101 -12.72 -24.70 21.52
CA MET A 101 -11.97 -24.00 22.56
C MET A 101 -12.76 -22.80 23.10
N LYS A 102 -13.37 -21.99 22.23
CA LYS A 102 -14.22 -20.85 22.63
C LYS A 102 -15.47 -21.28 23.38
N VAL A 103 -16.09 -22.40 22.99
CA VAL A 103 -17.22 -22.99 23.74
C VAL A 103 -16.76 -23.43 25.13
N GLY A 104 -15.58 -24.07 25.25
CA GLY A 104 -15.00 -24.42 26.54
C GLY A 104 -14.76 -23.19 27.43
N LEU A 105 -14.21 -22.12 26.85
CA LEU A 105 -13.98 -20.85 27.55
C LEU A 105 -15.30 -20.19 27.98
N PHE A 106 -16.34 -20.24 27.13
CA PHE A 106 -17.68 -19.75 27.47
C PHE A 106 -18.26 -20.50 28.67
N ILE A 107 -18.24 -21.84 28.64
CA ILE A 107 -18.72 -22.68 29.74
C ILE A 107 -17.95 -22.37 31.02
N TYR A 108 -16.63 -22.24 30.94
CA TYR A 108 -15.79 -21.87 32.07
C TYR A 108 -16.17 -20.49 32.65
N ALA A 109 -16.33 -19.47 31.81
CA ALA A 109 -16.66 -18.12 32.25
C ALA A 109 -18.05 -18.04 32.91
N VAL A 110 -19.05 -18.73 32.34
CA VAL A 110 -20.38 -18.83 32.94
C VAL A 110 -20.32 -19.54 34.31
N ASN A 111 -19.54 -20.62 34.42
CA ASN A 111 -19.36 -21.34 35.68
C ASN A 111 -18.62 -20.50 36.75
N GLN A 112 -17.80 -19.54 36.33
CA GLN A 112 -17.14 -18.58 37.23
C GLN A 112 -18.05 -17.38 37.60
N GLY A 113 -19.31 -17.37 37.14
CA GLY A 113 -20.28 -16.32 37.47
C GLY A 113 -20.11 -15.01 36.71
N TYR A 114 -19.41 -15.02 35.58
CA TYR A 114 -19.26 -13.83 34.73
C TYR A 114 -20.62 -13.44 34.13
N ASP A 115 -20.89 -12.14 34.03
CA ASP A 115 -22.06 -11.66 33.30
C ASP A 115 -21.85 -11.74 31.77
N LEU A 116 -22.94 -11.66 31.00
CA LEU A 116 -22.89 -11.77 29.54
C LEU A 116 -21.96 -10.71 28.88
N GLY A 117 -21.92 -9.49 29.41
CA GLY A 117 -21.08 -8.42 28.89
C GLY A 117 -19.59 -8.70 29.13
N GLN A 118 -19.24 -9.25 30.27
CA GLN A 118 -17.88 -9.68 30.60
C GLN A 118 -17.46 -10.89 29.76
N VAL A 119 -18.36 -11.86 29.57
CA VAL A 119 -18.13 -13.05 28.74
C VAL A 119 -17.88 -12.67 27.28
N VAL A 120 -18.64 -11.73 26.72
CA VAL A 120 -18.43 -11.24 25.34
C VAL A 120 -17.04 -10.62 25.19
N LYS A 121 -16.62 -9.76 26.12
CA LYS A 121 -15.28 -9.14 26.09
C LYS A 121 -14.15 -10.16 26.25
N LEU A 122 -14.39 -11.23 27.02
CA LEU A 122 -13.43 -12.31 27.21
C LEU A 122 -13.32 -13.21 25.98
N LEU A 123 -14.44 -13.46 25.29
CA LEU A 123 -14.49 -14.32 24.10
C LEU A 123 -14.10 -13.61 22.81
N TRP A 124 -14.27 -12.29 22.76
CA TRP A 124 -14.00 -11.46 21.59
C TRP A 124 -12.99 -10.37 21.94
N GLY A 125 -11.71 -10.73 21.90
CA GLY A 125 -10.59 -9.81 22.10
C GLY A 125 -9.95 -9.33 20.79
N GLU A 126 -8.98 -8.43 20.91
CA GLU A 126 -8.22 -7.89 19.77
C GLU A 126 -7.52 -8.99 18.94
N SER A 127 -7.01 -10.03 19.61
CA SER A 127 -6.43 -11.19 18.94
C SER A 127 -7.45 -11.99 18.13
N ASP A 128 -8.71 -12.07 18.60
CA ASP A 128 -9.79 -12.77 17.90
C ASP A 128 -10.25 -11.98 16.67
N GLU A 129 -10.31 -10.65 16.78
CA GLU A 129 -10.57 -9.75 15.65
C GLU A 129 -9.51 -9.88 14.57
N ALA A 130 -8.23 -9.89 14.96
CA ALA A 130 -7.12 -10.05 14.03
C ALA A 130 -7.18 -11.42 13.30
N VAL A 131 -7.45 -12.50 14.04
CA VAL A 131 -7.60 -13.84 13.46
C VAL A 131 -8.82 -13.90 12.53
N PHE A 132 -9.96 -13.34 12.92
CA PHE A 132 -11.15 -13.28 12.09
C PHE A 132 -10.89 -12.49 10.79
N GLY A 133 -10.25 -11.33 10.90
CA GLY A 133 -9.84 -10.51 9.76
C GLY A 133 -8.91 -11.26 8.81
N ALA A 134 -7.93 -12.00 9.35
CA ALA A 134 -7.03 -12.84 8.55
C ALA A 134 -7.77 -13.96 7.81
N ILE A 135 -8.73 -14.64 8.46
CA ILE A 135 -9.55 -15.68 7.83
C ILE A 135 -10.41 -15.09 6.71
N MET A 136 -11.07 -13.96 6.97
CA MET A 136 -11.89 -13.28 5.96
C MET A 136 -11.04 -12.82 4.77
N GLY A 137 -9.85 -12.28 5.04
CA GLY A 137 -8.87 -11.91 4.02
C GLY A 137 -8.40 -13.11 3.19
N PHE A 138 -8.14 -14.25 3.81
CA PHE A 138 -7.74 -15.47 3.10
C PHE A 138 -8.84 -16.00 2.17
N TRP A 139 -10.09 -16.07 2.62
CA TRP A 139 -11.19 -16.64 1.82
C TRP A 139 -11.79 -15.67 0.79
N PHE A 140 -11.80 -14.37 1.09
CA PHE A 140 -12.49 -13.36 0.28
C PHE A 140 -11.58 -12.27 -0.31
N GLY A 141 -10.32 -12.17 0.13
CA GLY A 141 -9.38 -11.10 -0.26
C GLY A 141 -9.15 -11.01 -1.77
N ASN A 142 -8.94 -12.15 -2.45
CA ASN A 142 -8.74 -12.15 -3.91
C ASN A 142 -9.94 -11.60 -4.69
N ARG A 143 -11.18 -11.79 -4.21
CA ARG A 143 -12.38 -11.28 -4.90
C ARG A 143 -12.48 -9.76 -4.81
N VAL A 144 -12.02 -9.19 -3.70
CA VAL A 144 -11.97 -7.73 -3.50
C VAL A 144 -10.91 -7.11 -4.38
N ILE A 145 -9.71 -7.71 -4.43
CA ILE A 145 -8.58 -7.23 -5.25
C ILE A 145 -8.90 -7.27 -6.75
N MET A 146 -9.51 -8.35 -7.24
CA MET A 146 -9.90 -8.43 -8.67
C MET A 146 -10.93 -7.35 -9.05
N ARG A 147 -11.84 -7.00 -8.13
CA ARG A 147 -12.86 -5.97 -8.38
C ARG A 147 -12.27 -4.56 -8.38
N THR A 148 -11.33 -4.27 -7.48
CA THR A 148 -10.67 -2.96 -7.43
C THR A 148 -9.75 -2.74 -8.63
N GLN A 149 -9.03 -3.76 -9.08
CA GLN A 149 -8.20 -3.69 -10.28
C GLN A 149 -9.04 -3.48 -11.56
N GLY A 150 -10.18 -4.17 -11.70
CA GLY A 150 -11.10 -3.96 -12.83
C GLY A 150 -11.72 -2.54 -12.86
N MET A 151 -12.02 -1.98 -11.68
CA MET A 151 -12.52 -0.61 -11.56
C MET A 151 -11.43 0.44 -11.88
N ALA A 152 -10.19 0.22 -11.42
CA ALA A 152 -9.05 1.10 -11.73
C ALA A 152 -8.73 1.13 -13.23
N ALA A 153 -8.73 -0.03 -13.90
CA ALA A 153 -8.54 -0.12 -15.34
C ALA A 153 -9.65 0.62 -16.12
N THR A 154 -10.89 0.53 -15.66
CA THR A 154 -12.05 1.22 -16.27
C THR A 154 -11.93 2.75 -16.12
N GLN A 155 -11.47 3.24 -14.96
CA GLN A 155 -11.26 4.67 -14.72
C GLN A 155 -10.10 5.23 -15.55
N ALA A 156 -9.02 4.47 -15.74
CA ALA A 156 -7.91 4.88 -16.60
C ALA A 156 -8.31 5.01 -18.07
N ILE A 157 -9.17 4.12 -18.57
CA ILE A 157 -9.71 4.19 -19.94
C ILE A 157 -10.63 5.41 -20.10
N MET A 158 -11.47 5.71 -19.11
CA MET A 158 -12.33 6.90 -19.14
C MET A 158 -11.57 8.23 -19.04
N GLN A 159 -10.42 8.28 -18.36
CA GLN A 159 -9.57 9.47 -18.34
C GLN A 159 -8.81 9.69 -19.65
N LYS A 160 -8.43 8.61 -20.36
CA LYS A 160 -7.69 8.70 -21.63
C LYS A 160 -8.56 9.04 -22.85
N GLY A 161 -9.88 9.00 -22.68
CA GLY A 161 -10.88 9.34 -23.71
C GLY A 161 -11.44 10.76 -23.63
N LYS A 162 -10.92 11.61 -22.73
CA LYS A 162 -11.18 13.05 -22.68
C LYS A 162 -9.90 13.81 -23.04
#